data_AF-A0A5B7THX0-F1
#
_entry.id   AF-A0A5B7THX0-F1
#
_cell.length_a   1.000
_cell.length_b   1.000
_cell.length_c   1.000
_cell.angle_alpha   90.00
_cell.angle_beta   90.00
_cell.angle_gamma   90.00
#
_symmetry.space_group_name_H-M   'P 1'
#
loop_
_entity.id
_entity.type
_entity.pdbx_description
1 polymer ?
#
loop_
_entity_poly.entity_id
_entity_poly.type
_entity_poly.pdbx_seq_one_letter_code
_entity_poly.pdbx_strand_id
1 'polypeptide(L)' 'MFIFHYNFLRPHYSLNNLTPAQAAGIFVDEKNINNWLLSA' A
#
# COMPACT_ATOMS: atom_id res chain seq x y z
N MET A 1 23.33 4.63 -2.66
CA MET A 1 21.92 5.09 -2.72
C MET A 1 21.03 3.91 -2.42
N PHE A 2 20.15 4.02 -1.43
CA PHE A 2 19.20 2.95 -1.11
C PHE A 2 17.89 3.20 -1.84
N ILE A 3 17.42 2.20 -2.58
CA ILE A 3 16.12 2.23 -3.26
C ILE A 3 15.26 1.18 -2.57
N PHE A 4 14.19 1.63 -1.92
CA PHE A 4 13.24 0.75 -1.26
C PHE A 4 12.07 0.48 -2.21
N HIS A 5 11.74 -0.79 -2.40
CA HIS A 5 10.58 -1.20 -3.16
C HIS A 5 9.47 -1.58 -2.19
N TYR A 6 8.38 -0.82 -2.20
CA TYR A 6 7.20 -1.12 -1.41
C TYR A 6 6.07 -1.54 -2.34
N ASN A 7 5.34 -2.58 -1.94
CA ASN A 7 4.04 -2.84 -2.54
C ASN A 7 3.09 -1.71 -2.10
N PHE A 8 2.52 -1.01 -3.09
CA PHE A 8 1.73 0.21 -2.88
C PHE A 8 0.45 -0.01 -2.07
N LEU A 9 -0.07 -1.24 -2.07
CA LEU A 9 -1.35 -1.61 -1.45
C LEU A 9 -1.18 -2.40 -0.14
N ARG A 10 0.02 -2.89 0.17
CA ARG A 10 0.26 -3.65 1.40
C ARG A 10 0.77 -2.76 2.53
N PRO A 11 0.34 -2.99 3.78
CA PRO A 11 0.86 -2.27 4.93
C PRO A 11 2.30 -2.70 5.22
N HIS A 12 3.14 -1.75 5.63
CA HIS A 12 4.54 -2.02 6.00
C HIS A 12 4.86 -1.46 7.38
N TYR A 13 5.61 -2.22 8.18
CA TYR A 13 6.00 -1.79 9.53
C TYR A 13 6.85 -0.51 9.52
N SER A 14 7.69 -0.34 8.48
CA SER A 14 8.50 0.88 8.28
C SER A 14 7.68 2.13 8.03
N LEU A 15 6.38 1.98 7.73
CA LEU A 15 5.43 3.06 7.49
C LEU A 15 4.38 3.11 8.61
N ASN A 16 4.72 2.71 9.84
CA ASN A 16 3.78 2.63 10.97
C ASN A 16 2.55 1.74 10.69
N ASN A 17 2.77 0.60 10.01
CA ASN A 17 1.73 -0.32 9.55
C ASN A 17 0.75 0.29 8.52
N LEU A 18 1.10 1.42 7.89
CA LEU A 18 0.35 2.00 6.79
C LEU A 18 0.79 1.43 5.45
N THR A 19 -0.10 1.48 4.47
CA THR A 19 0.28 1.26 3.06
C THR A 19 0.98 2.50 2.49
N PRO A 20 1.84 2.38 1.46
CA PRO A 20 2.40 3.53 0.79
C PRO A 20 1.33 4.47 0.21
N ALA A 21 0.20 3.92 -0.24
CA ALA A 21 -0.96 4.71 -0.65
C ALA A 21 -1.50 5.59 0.50
N GLN A 22 -1.71 5.00 1.67
CA GLN A 22 -2.20 5.73 2.85
C GLN A 22 -1.19 6.77 3.33
N ALA A 23 0.10 6.44 3.34
CA ALA A 23 1.17 7.39 3.68
C ALA A 23 1.24 8.58 2.69
N ALA A 24 0.84 8.37 1.43
CA ALA A 24 0.68 9.42 0.42
C ALA A 24 -0.66 10.18 0.51
N GLY A 25 -1.52 9.86 1.50
CA GLY A 25 -2.84 10.47 1.67
C GLY A 25 -3.93 9.88 0.77
N ILE A 26 -3.66 8.76 0.09
CA ILE A 26 -4.62 8.06 -0.76
C ILE A 26 -5.33 7.01 0.08
N PHE A 27 -6.62 7.23 0.33
CA PHE A 27 -7.48 6.28 1.01
C PHE A 27 -8.29 5.51 -0.03
N VAL A 28 -8.09 4.20 -0.08
CA VAL A 28 -8.80 3.29 -0.98
C VAL A 28 -9.64 2.35 -0.13
N ASP A 29 -10.90 2.14 -0.49
CA ASP A 29 -11.76 1.18 0.18
C ASP A 29 -11.15 -0.23 0.12
N GLU A 30 -11.26 -0.98 1.22
CA GLU A 30 -10.74 -2.35 1.33
C GLU A 30 -11.24 -3.26 0.20
N LYS A 31 -12.49 -3.06 -0.25
CA LYS A 31 -13.08 -3.80 -1.37
C LYS A 31 -12.34 -3.54 -2.70
N ASN A 32 -11.94 -2.30 -2.94
CA ASN A 32 -11.19 -1.93 -4.15
C ASN A 32 -9.75 -2.43 -4.07
N ILE A 33 -9.12 -2.34 -2.89
CA ILE A 33 -7.78 -2.92 -2.65
C ILE A 33 -7.79 -4.43 -2.93
N ASN A 34 -8.79 -5.14 -2.41
CA ASN A 34 -8.95 -6.59 -2.62
C ASN A 34 -9.15 -6.90 -4.11
N ASN A 35 -10.00 -6.16 -4.82
CA ASN A 35 -10.17 -6.34 -6.26
C ASN A 35 -8.86 -6.15 -7.04
N TRP A 36 -8.06 -5.13 -6.69
CA TRP A 36 -6.78 -4.88 -7.35
C TRP A 36 -5.71 -5.93 -7.02
N LEU A 37 -5.73 -6.47 -5.79
CA LEU A 37 -4.85 -7.57 -5.40
C LEU A 37 -5.22 -8.89 -6.07
N LEU A 38 -6.51 -9.11 -6.39
CA LEU A 38 -7.01 -10.31 -7.05
C LEU A 38 -6.90 -10.27 -8.58
N SER A 39 -6.88 -9.07 -9.17
CA SER A 39 -6.66 -8.87 -10.61
C SER A 39 -5.19 -8.79 -11.02
N ALA A 40 -4.25 -8.84 -10.06
CA ALA A 40 -2.80 -8.74 -10.30
C ALA A 40 -2.13 -10.09 -10.54
#